data_AF-A0AA40AVD0-F1
#
_entry.id   AF-A0AA40AVD0-F1
#
_cell.length_a   1.000
_cell.length_b   1.000
_cell.length_c   1.000
_cell.angle_alpha   90.00
_cell.angle_beta   90.00
_cell.angle_gamma   90.00
#
_symmetry.space_group_name_H-M   'P 1'
#
loop_
_entity.id
_entity.type
_entity.pdbx_description
1 polymer ?
#
loop_
_entity_poly.entity_id
_entity_poly.type
_entity_poly.pdbx_seq_one_letter_code
_entity_poly.pdbx_strand_id
1 'polypeptide(L)'
;MQQPWTAKTVRGNQRSFSSGSNDYTAQGLLNGVPIAGLVDNRAERCNVSLRFAESHRLSPQDGTQHTVQLGNGKTVSSPGIVSIPWRFSGESESYLVDCAIIPGCVRDLVLGADFLRLTQTLTKFRSRIATAAQGALRRLRLNLLAGEKQRLWGFLDGVLASALPDTGSDVMLVSEEYARSRGLRVDCNPQHCLELELGDGTVAYTSGVVRNLA
;
A
#
# COMPACT_ATOMS: atom_id res chain seq x y z
N MET A 1 1.30 -20.90 -57.18
CA MET A 1 2.47 -20.00 -57.09
C MET A 1 2.20 -19.05 -55.92
N GLN A 2 2.72 -19.39 -54.73
CA GLN A 2 2.50 -18.64 -53.49
C GLN A 2 3.65 -17.66 -53.28
N GLN A 3 3.36 -16.39 -52.97
CA GLN A 3 4.37 -15.42 -52.56
C GLN A 3 4.61 -15.54 -51.04
N PRO A 4 5.87 -15.45 -50.56
CA PRO A 4 6.19 -15.59 -49.15
C PRO A 4 5.94 -14.27 -48.39
N TRP A 5 5.31 -14.38 -47.22
CA TRP A 5 5.12 -13.27 -46.27
C TRP A 5 6.45 -12.96 -45.57
N THR A 6 6.93 -11.73 -45.72
CA THR A 6 8.08 -11.21 -44.98
C THR A 6 7.63 -10.74 -43.59
N ALA A 7 8.20 -11.34 -42.54
CA ALA A 7 7.99 -10.93 -41.17
C ALA A 7 8.63 -9.55 -40.94
N LYS A 8 7.81 -8.51 -40.80
CA LYS A 8 8.25 -7.24 -40.23
C LYS A 8 8.37 -7.42 -38.72
N THR A 9 9.61 -7.47 -38.23
CA THR A 9 9.93 -7.38 -36.81
C THR A 9 9.49 -6.01 -36.30
N VAL A 10 8.30 -5.94 -35.71
CA VAL A 10 7.90 -4.81 -34.88
C VAL A 10 8.69 -4.94 -33.58
N ARG A 11 9.73 -4.12 -33.42
CA ARG A 11 10.41 -3.94 -32.13
C ARG A 11 9.35 -3.49 -31.14
N GLY A 12 8.93 -4.39 -30.26
CA GLY A 12 8.06 -4.04 -29.15
C GLY A 12 8.78 -3.02 -28.29
N ASN A 13 8.26 -1.79 -28.25
CA ASN A 13 8.65 -0.81 -27.25
C ASN A 13 8.53 -1.47 -25.87
N GLN A 14 9.66 -1.62 -25.18
CA GLN A 14 9.68 -1.84 -23.75
C GLN A 14 9.00 -0.62 -23.11
N ARG A 15 7.68 -0.70 -22.91
CA ARG A 15 6.98 0.25 -22.06
C ARG A 15 7.46 -0.03 -20.65
N SER A 16 8.30 0.87 -20.15
CA SER A 16 8.62 0.95 -18.73
C SER A 16 7.32 0.98 -17.94
N PHE A 17 7.22 0.13 -16.92
CA PHE A 17 6.12 0.19 -15.97
C PHE A 17 6.02 1.62 -15.43
N SER A 18 4.89 2.29 -15.61
CA SER A 18 4.64 3.54 -14.87
C SER A 18 4.27 3.13 -13.45
N SER A 19 5.28 2.97 -12.59
CA SER A 19 5.02 2.97 -11.15
C SER A 19 4.49 4.36 -10.80
N GLY A 20 3.30 4.42 -10.22
CA GLY A 20 2.83 5.64 -9.56
C GLY A 20 3.67 5.83 -8.30
N SER A 21 4.91 6.30 -8.46
CA SER A 21 5.90 6.48 -7.37
C SER A 21 5.60 7.71 -6.52
N ASN A 22 4.34 7.88 -6.15
CA ASN A 22 3.83 9.03 -5.43
C ASN A 22 3.30 8.53 -4.09
N ASP A 23 3.88 9.01 -2.99
CA ASP A 23 3.26 8.80 -1.68
C ASP A 23 2.17 9.85 -1.48
N TYR A 24 1.00 9.41 -1.06
CA TYR A 24 -0.03 10.28 -0.55
C TYR A 24 0.18 10.44 0.95
N THR A 25 0.43 11.67 1.38
CA THR A 25 0.74 11.96 2.78
C THR A 25 -0.19 13.05 3.31
N ALA A 26 -0.49 13.01 4.60
CA ALA A 26 -1.12 14.12 5.30
C ALA A 26 -0.12 14.71 6.30
N GLN A 27 0.03 16.03 6.26
CA GLN A 27 0.91 16.76 7.18
C GLN A 27 0.17 17.04 8.49
N GLY A 28 0.84 16.81 9.60
CA GLY A 28 0.28 17.07 10.92
C GLY A 28 1.34 17.28 11.97
N LEU A 29 0.89 17.33 13.22
CA LEU A 29 1.72 17.49 14.39
C LEU A 29 1.41 16.39 15.41
N LEU A 30 2.47 15.82 15.97
CA LEU A 30 2.43 14.97 17.16
C LEU A 30 3.16 15.70 18.27
N ASN A 31 2.46 16.06 19.36
CA ASN A 31 3.03 16.86 20.45
C ASN A 31 3.75 18.14 19.98
N GLY A 32 3.24 18.78 18.92
CA GLY A 32 3.85 19.97 18.33
C GLY A 32 5.05 19.69 17.39
N VAL A 33 5.48 18.45 17.25
CA VAL A 33 6.51 18.04 16.28
C VAL A 33 5.84 17.79 14.92
N PRO A 34 6.28 18.46 13.83
CA PRO A 34 5.75 18.22 12.49
C PRO A 34 6.08 16.82 11.99
N ILE A 35 5.07 16.08 11.52
CA ILE A 35 5.20 14.70 11.02
C ILE A 35 4.28 14.52 9.81
N ALA A 36 4.74 13.73 8.84
CA ALA A 36 3.94 13.31 7.69
C ALA A 36 3.45 11.87 7.91
N GLY A 37 2.14 11.66 7.85
CA GLY A 37 1.54 10.32 7.87
C GLY A 37 1.23 9.84 6.46
N LEU A 38 1.59 8.59 6.12
CA LEU A 38 1.16 7.95 4.88
C LEU A 38 -0.37 7.77 4.90
N VAL A 39 -1.06 8.19 3.86
CA VAL A 39 -2.51 8.00 3.70
C VAL A 39 -2.75 6.63 3.09
N ASP A 40 -3.31 5.72 3.88
CA ASP A 40 -3.56 4.35 3.49
C ASP A 40 -5.01 3.97 3.80
N ASN A 41 -5.86 3.99 2.76
CA ASN A 41 -7.27 3.63 2.89
C ASN A 41 -7.49 2.12 3.07
N ARG A 42 -6.43 1.30 3.00
CA ARG A 42 -6.52 -0.15 3.06
C ARG A 42 -6.00 -0.74 4.36
N ALA A 43 -5.08 -0.05 5.04
CA ALA A 43 -4.80 -0.27 6.44
C ALA A 43 -6.04 0.06 7.28
N GLU A 44 -6.65 -0.92 7.95
CA GLU A 44 -7.89 -0.69 8.72
C GLU A 44 -7.70 0.36 9.83
N ARG A 45 -6.65 0.16 10.63
CA ARG A 45 -6.23 1.05 11.73
C ARG A 45 -4.98 1.83 11.34
N CYS A 46 -4.73 2.92 12.06
CA CYS A 46 -3.45 3.60 11.97
C CYS A 46 -2.32 2.69 12.51
N ASN A 47 -1.11 2.89 11.99
CA ASN A 47 0.06 2.11 12.39
C ASN A 47 1.26 3.03 12.58
N VAL A 48 2.17 2.65 13.47
CA VAL A 48 3.47 3.30 13.63
C VAL A 48 4.59 2.28 13.61
N SER A 49 5.78 2.68 13.20
CA SER A 49 6.97 1.83 13.36
C SER A 49 7.36 1.72 14.83
N LEU A 50 8.02 0.62 15.23
CA LEU A 50 8.58 0.49 16.58
C LEU A 50 9.61 1.60 16.86
N ARG A 51 10.47 1.89 15.88
CA ARG A 51 11.43 3.00 15.97
C ARG A 51 10.74 4.33 16.27
N PHE A 52 9.62 4.61 15.60
CA PHE A 52 8.86 5.83 15.83
C PHE A 52 8.32 5.88 17.25
N ALA A 53 7.69 4.79 17.72
CA ALA A 53 7.20 4.68 19.09
C ALA A 53 8.31 4.91 20.12
N GLU A 54 9.47 4.28 19.95
CA GLU A 54 10.64 4.45 20.82
C GLU A 54 11.15 5.90 20.83
N SER A 55 11.30 6.51 19.65
CA SER A 55 11.80 7.88 19.50
C SER A 55 10.89 8.93 20.17
N HIS A 56 9.59 8.65 20.24
CA HIS A 56 8.60 9.49 20.89
C HIS A 56 8.22 9.02 22.30
N ARG A 57 8.92 8.01 22.83
CA ARG A 57 8.69 7.44 24.18
C ARG A 57 7.24 6.98 24.38
N LEU A 58 6.65 6.41 23.33
CA LEU A 58 5.32 5.83 23.35
C LEU A 58 5.39 4.38 23.81
N SER A 59 4.68 4.06 24.88
CA SER A 59 4.58 2.70 25.41
C SER A 59 3.26 2.07 24.98
N PRO A 60 3.28 0.82 24.45
CA PRO A 60 2.04 0.12 24.10
C PRO A 60 1.18 -0.12 25.35
N GLN A 61 -0.13 -0.06 25.17
CA GLN A 61 -1.12 -0.36 26.20
C GLN A 61 -1.12 -1.86 26.54
N ASP A 62 -1.17 -2.20 27.82
CA ASP A 62 -1.22 -3.59 28.27
C ASP A 62 -2.45 -4.33 27.70
N GLY A 63 -2.25 -5.59 27.29
CA GLY A 63 -3.32 -6.44 26.75
C GLY A 63 -3.75 -6.13 25.31
N THR A 64 -3.05 -5.22 24.62
CA THR A 64 -3.38 -4.85 23.22
C THR A 64 -2.52 -5.54 22.17
N GLN A 65 -1.68 -6.49 22.57
CA GLN A 65 -0.87 -7.32 21.67
C GLN A 65 -1.77 -8.12 20.72
N HIS A 66 -1.41 -8.16 19.44
CA HIS A 66 -2.17 -8.90 18.43
C HIS A 66 -1.30 -9.22 17.22
N THR A 67 -1.79 -10.08 16.33
CA THR A 67 -1.15 -10.34 15.04
C THR A 67 -1.75 -9.47 13.94
N VAL A 68 -0.91 -9.06 13.00
CA VAL A 68 -1.31 -8.31 11.80
C VAL A 68 -0.93 -9.12 10.57
N GLN A 69 -1.88 -9.31 9.65
CA GLN A 69 -1.64 -9.99 8.39
C GLN A 69 -1.06 -9.03 7.34
N LEU A 70 -0.04 -9.50 6.63
CA LEU A 70 0.65 -8.80 5.54
C LEU A 70 0.08 -9.22 4.18
N GLY A 71 0.42 -8.48 3.12
CA GLY A 71 -0.05 -8.75 1.76
C GLY A 71 0.35 -10.09 1.16
N ASN A 72 1.35 -10.78 1.72
CA ASN A 72 1.72 -12.15 1.33
C ASN A 72 1.03 -13.24 2.18
N GLY A 73 0.09 -12.87 3.05
CA GLY A 73 -0.63 -13.77 3.94
C GLY A 73 0.11 -14.13 5.23
N LYS A 74 1.41 -13.82 5.37
CA LYS A 74 2.15 -13.99 6.63
C LYS A 74 1.64 -13.01 7.68
N THR A 75 1.96 -13.29 8.94
CA THR A 75 1.59 -12.46 10.08
C THR A 75 2.80 -11.90 10.80
N VAL A 76 2.71 -10.67 11.26
CA VAL A 76 3.65 -10.03 12.18
C VAL A 76 3.01 -9.88 13.56
N SER A 77 3.80 -10.09 14.62
CA SER A 77 3.35 -9.85 16.01
C SER A 77 3.50 -8.37 16.35
N SER A 78 2.40 -7.72 16.68
CA SER A 78 2.39 -6.33 17.15
C SER A 78 2.63 -6.29 18.66
N PRO A 79 3.59 -5.47 19.15
CA PRO A 79 3.79 -5.22 20.57
C PRO A 79 2.58 -4.61 21.29
N GLY A 80 1.62 -4.07 20.56
CA GLY A 80 0.41 -3.47 21.09
C GLY A 80 0.03 -2.17 20.39
N ILE A 81 -0.90 -1.46 21.00
CA ILE A 81 -1.48 -0.20 20.54
C ILE A 81 -0.92 0.95 21.36
N VAL A 82 -0.57 2.05 20.70
CA VAL A 82 -0.23 3.34 21.32
C VAL A 82 -1.26 4.39 20.92
N SER A 83 -1.60 5.30 21.83
CA SER A 83 -2.46 6.44 21.50
C SER A 83 -1.60 7.68 21.28
N ILE A 84 -1.71 8.30 20.11
CA ILE A 84 -0.96 9.51 19.75
C ILE A 84 -1.90 10.71 19.60
N PRO A 85 -1.57 11.89 20.17
CA PRO A 85 -2.27 13.11 19.85
C PRO A 85 -1.83 13.58 18.46
N TRP A 86 -2.77 13.62 17.52
CA TRP A 86 -2.56 14.05 16.15
C TRP A 86 -3.40 15.27 15.82
N ARG A 87 -2.78 16.26 15.16
CA ARG A 87 -3.48 17.43 14.63
C ARG A 87 -3.04 17.67 13.18
N PHE A 88 -3.98 17.87 12.27
CA PHE A 88 -3.63 18.23 10.89
C PHE A 88 -2.97 19.62 10.84
N SER A 89 -2.02 19.79 9.93
CA SER A 89 -1.30 21.05 9.78
C SER A 89 -2.24 22.21 9.43
N GLY A 90 -2.11 23.33 10.14
CA GLY A 90 -2.97 24.50 9.95
C GLY A 90 -4.36 24.39 10.60
N GLU A 91 -4.71 23.25 11.20
CA GLU A 91 -5.99 23.05 11.88
C GLU A 91 -5.83 23.14 13.40
N SER A 92 -6.91 23.49 14.12
CA SER A 92 -6.92 23.58 15.59
C SER A 92 -7.38 22.28 16.25
N GLU A 93 -8.16 21.46 15.54
CA GLU A 93 -8.74 20.23 16.09
C GLU A 93 -7.65 19.15 16.26
N SER A 94 -7.63 18.55 17.45
CA SER A 94 -6.72 17.45 17.79
C SER A 94 -7.51 16.17 18.00
N TYR A 95 -6.98 15.07 17.49
CA TYR A 95 -7.53 13.74 17.60
C TYR A 95 -6.59 12.86 18.42
N LEU A 96 -7.14 12.04 19.32
CA LEU A 96 -6.38 10.96 19.93
C LEU A 96 -6.53 9.74 19.03
N VAL A 97 -5.41 9.28 18.46
CA VAL A 97 -5.39 8.24 17.42
C VAL A 97 -4.72 7.00 17.95
N ASP A 98 -5.44 5.88 17.94
CA ASP A 98 -4.88 4.58 18.29
C ASP A 98 -4.14 3.99 17.10
N CYS A 99 -2.86 3.68 17.33
CA CYS A 99 -1.94 3.13 16.34
C CYS A 99 -1.40 1.79 16.79
N ALA A 100 -1.51 0.75 15.96
CA ALA A 100 -0.77 -0.48 16.21
C ALA A 100 0.72 -0.28 15.93
N ILE A 101 1.59 -0.83 16.78
CA ILE A 101 3.03 -0.85 16.51
C ILE A 101 3.34 -2.00 15.55
N ILE A 102 4.00 -1.70 14.44
CA ILE A 102 4.50 -2.67 13.47
C ILE A 102 6.03 -2.64 13.51
N PRO A 103 6.72 -3.65 14.09
CA PRO A 103 8.15 -3.56 14.38
C PRO A 103 9.06 -3.20 13.21
N GLY A 104 8.83 -3.79 12.04
CA GLY A 104 9.64 -3.54 10.84
C GLY A 104 9.04 -2.50 9.87
N CYS A 105 7.97 -1.81 10.25
CA CYS A 105 7.32 -0.86 9.34
C CYS A 105 8.30 0.24 8.91
N VAL A 106 8.41 0.43 7.59
CA VAL A 106 9.28 1.42 6.97
C VAL A 106 8.74 2.85 7.07
N ARG A 107 7.48 3.00 7.52
CA ARG A 107 6.82 4.28 7.73
C ARG A 107 6.63 4.55 9.21
N ASP A 108 7.03 5.76 9.59
CA ASP A 108 6.87 6.27 10.94
C ASP A 108 5.41 6.29 11.37
N LEU A 109 4.52 6.77 10.49
CA LEU A 109 3.09 6.82 10.71
C LEU A 109 2.32 6.48 9.42
N VAL A 110 1.35 5.58 9.55
CA VAL A 110 0.34 5.26 8.55
C VAL A 110 -1.03 5.62 9.11
N LEU A 111 -1.76 6.49 8.39
CA LEU A 111 -3.12 6.88 8.70
C LEU A 111 -4.09 5.91 8.04
N GLY A 112 -4.76 5.10 8.85
CA GLY A 112 -5.64 4.03 8.38
C GLY A 112 -7.05 4.49 8.03
N ALA A 113 -7.78 3.61 7.35
CA ALA A 113 -9.13 3.80 6.82
C ALA A 113 -10.13 4.33 7.84
N ASP A 114 -10.10 3.82 9.08
CA ASP A 114 -11.03 4.26 10.13
C ASP A 114 -10.82 5.71 10.50
N PHE A 115 -9.57 6.13 10.69
CA PHE A 115 -9.23 7.51 10.98
C PHE A 115 -9.46 8.43 9.78
N LEU A 116 -9.10 7.99 8.57
CA LEU A 116 -9.32 8.75 7.34
C LEU A 116 -10.81 8.98 7.06
N ARG A 117 -11.65 8.01 7.38
CA ARG A 117 -13.12 8.11 7.28
C ARG A 117 -13.70 9.02 8.35
N LEU A 118 -13.31 8.82 9.61
CA LEU A 118 -13.72 9.66 10.75
C LEU A 118 -13.47 11.13 10.45
N THR A 119 -12.28 11.43 9.91
CA THR A 119 -11.85 12.80 9.62
C THR A 119 -12.30 13.30 8.25
N GLN A 120 -13.00 12.47 7.45
CA GLN A 120 -13.44 12.78 6.08
C GLN A 120 -12.28 13.22 5.15
N THR A 121 -11.08 12.71 5.40
CA THR A 121 -9.84 13.13 4.71
C THR A 121 -9.87 12.74 3.23
N LEU A 122 -10.43 11.58 2.88
CA LEU A 122 -10.52 11.13 1.49
C LEU A 122 -11.69 11.75 0.71
N THR A 123 -12.57 12.51 1.38
CA THR A 123 -13.79 13.06 0.77
C THR A 123 -13.82 14.58 0.89
N LYS A 124 -14.30 15.11 2.02
CA LYS A 124 -14.50 16.55 2.25
C LYS A 124 -13.17 17.30 2.34
N PHE A 125 -12.17 16.71 2.99
CA PHE A 125 -10.90 17.37 3.29
C PHE A 125 -9.73 16.80 2.48
N ARG A 126 -9.96 16.47 1.20
CA ARG A 126 -8.92 15.96 0.29
C ARG A 126 -7.70 16.88 0.17
N SER A 127 -7.86 18.18 0.46
CA SER A 127 -6.77 19.16 0.51
C SER A 127 -5.73 18.87 1.59
N ARG A 128 -6.03 18.03 2.59
CA ARG A 128 -5.06 17.53 3.57
C ARG A 128 -4.01 16.62 2.95
N ILE A 129 -4.31 16.03 1.79
CA ILE A 129 -3.47 15.06 1.12
C ILE A 129 -2.53 15.78 0.16
N ALA A 130 -1.24 15.61 0.39
CA ALA A 130 -0.18 16.06 -0.49
C ALA A 130 0.48 14.87 -1.17
N THR A 131 0.83 15.05 -2.45
CA THR A 131 1.64 14.10 -3.18
C THR A 131 3.11 14.40 -2.95
N ALA A 132 3.84 13.46 -2.38
CA ALA A 132 5.29 13.53 -2.29
C ALA A 132 5.90 12.74 -3.45
N ALA A 133 6.58 13.46 -4.37
CA ALA A 133 7.39 12.85 -5.40
C ALA A 133 8.59 12.17 -4.73
N GLN A 134 8.74 10.87 -4.98
CA GLN A 134 9.80 10.08 -4.37
C GLN A 134 10.99 9.93 -5.32
N GLY A 135 12.20 9.78 -4.75
CA GLY A 135 13.44 9.58 -5.52
C GLY A 135 13.40 8.29 -6.35
N ALA A 136 14.08 8.30 -7.50
CA ALA A 136 14.00 7.27 -8.55
C ALA A 136 14.49 5.84 -8.17
N LEU A 137 14.92 5.59 -6.93
CA LEU A 137 15.64 4.38 -6.52
C LEU A 137 15.02 3.62 -5.33
N ARG A 138 13.70 3.70 -5.11
CA ARG A 138 13.06 2.89 -4.04
C ARG A 138 12.59 1.52 -4.53
N ARG A 139 12.53 0.56 -3.59
CA ARG A 139 11.80 -0.70 -3.76
C ARG A 139 10.30 -0.44 -3.97
N LEU A 140 9.66 -1.27 -4.78
CA LEU A 140 8.20 -1.26 -4.93
C LEU A 140 7.56 -1.80 -3.65
N ARG A 141 6.47 -1.20 -3.19
CA ARG A 141 5.84 -1.56 -1.92
C ARG A 141 4.45 -2.15 -2.09
N LEU A 142 4.13 -3.08 -1.21
CA LEU A 142 2.80 -3.64 -0.97
C LEU A 142 2.44 -3.43 0.50
N ASN A 143 1.72 -2.35 0.80
CA ASN A 143 1.38 -1.93 2.17
C ASN A 143 0.03 -2.51 2.64
N LEU A 144 -0.36 -3.67 2.11
CA LEU A 144 -1.58 -4.33 2.51
C LEU A 144 -1.45 -4.84 3.96
N LEU A 145 -2.10 -4.12 4.87
CA LEU A 145 -2.19 -4.42 6.30
C LEU A 145 -3.67 -4.68 6.66
N ALA A 146 -3.96 -5.87 7.19
CA ALA A 146 -5.28 -6.33 7.65
C ALA A 146 -6.27 -6.84 6.57
N GLY A 147 -7.37 -7.42 7.06
CA GLY A 147 -8.36 -8.21 6.31
C GLY A 147 -9.25 -7.41 5.36
N GLU A 148 -9.98 -8.12 4.51
CA GLU A 148 -10.79 -7.59 3.40
C GLU A 148 -12.12 -6.97 3.87
N LYS A 149 -12.27 -5.64 3.73
CA LYS A 149 -13.53 -4.96 4.10
C LYS A 149 -14.14 -4.09 3.00
N GLN A 150 -13.38 -3.65 1.99
CA GLN A 150 -13.90 -2.82 0.90
C GLN A 150 -13.37 -3.30 -0.45
N ARG A 151 -14.30 -3.63 -1.36
CA ARG A 151 -14.01 -4.07 -2.73
C ARG A 151 -14.71 -3.13 -3.71
N LEU A 152 -14.00 -2.77 -4.78
CA LEU A 152 -14.59 -2.16 -5.96
C LEU A 152 -14.92 -3.25 -6.97
N TRP A 153 -16.14 -3.25 -7.47
CA TRP A 153 -16.54 -4.10 -8.58
C TRP A 153 -16.25 -3.40 -9.89
N GLY A 154 -15.73 -4.16 -10.85
CA GLY A 154 -15.42 -3.68 -12.20
C GLY A 154 -15.24 -4.85 -13.14
N PHE A 155 -14.71 -4.58 -14.32
CA PHE A 155 -14.40 -5.62 -15.29
C PHE A 155 -12.89 -5.64 -15.56
N LEU A 156 -12.34 -6.84 -15.64
CA LEU A 156 -10.97 -7.09 -16.07
C LEU A 156 -11.04 -8.08 -17.23
N ASP A 157 -10.63 -7.67 -18.43
CA ASP A 157 -10.75 -8.48 -19.65
C ASP A 157 -12.20 -8.91 -19.94
N GLY A 158 -13.14 -7.99 -19.76
CA GLY A 158 -14.58 -8.24 -19.93
C GLY A 158 -15.23 -9.13 -18.85
N VAL A 159 -14.46 -9.63 -17.88
CA VAL A 159 -14.95 -10.48 -16.80
C VAL A 159 -15.15 -9.67 -15.53
N LEU A 160 -16.29 -9.87 -14.86
CA LEU A 160 -16.58 -9.23 -13.57
C LEU A 160 -15.48 -9.60 -12.55
N ALA A 161 -14.84 -8.57 -12.02
CA ALA A 161 -13.74 -8.65 -11.08
C ALA A 161 -14.05 -7.76 -9.87
N SER A 162 -13.48 -8.13 -8.74
CA SER A 162 -13.47 -7.27 -7.56
C SER A 162 -12.02 -6.93 -7.20
N ALA A 163 -11.74 -5.65 -6.98
CA ALA A 163 -10.41 -5.15 -6.65
C ALA A 163 -10.41 -4.46 -5.28
N LEU A 164 -9.27 -4.47 -4.61
CA LEU A 164 -9.03 -3.71 -3.38
C LEU A 164 -8.33 -2.40 -3.78
N PRO A 165 -9.00 -1.24 -3.75
CA PRO A 165 -8.31 0.02 -3.95
C PRO A 165 -7.37 0.29 -2.76
N ASP A 166 -6.09 0.42 -3.04
CA ASP A 166 -5.04 0.54 -2.03
C ASP A 166 -4.10 1.71 -2.37
N THR A 167 -4.24 2.84 -1.68
CA THR A 167 -3.38 4.02 -1.86
C THR A 167 -2.00 3.86 -1.24
N GLY A 168 -1.80 2.82 -0.42
CA GLY A 168 -0.52 2.51 0.21
C GLY A 168 0.46 1.77 -0.69
N SER A 169 -0.01 1.13 -1.77
CA SER A 169 0.80 0.23 -2.60
C SER A 169 1.27 0.87 -3.93
N ASP A 170 2.48 0.52 -4.37
CA ASP A 170 3.09 1.05 -5.61
C ASP A 170 2.69 0.25 -6.87
N VAL A 171 2.09 -0.93 -6.67
CA VAL A 171 1.81 -1.91 -7.73
C VAL A 171 0.37 -2.39 -7.68
N MET A 172 -0.21 -2.61 -8.86
CA MET A 172 -1.45 -3.36 -8.99
C MET A 172 -1.12 -4.85 -9.03
N LEU A 173 -1.80 -5.64 -8.18
CA LEU A 173 -1.61 -7.08 -8.09
C LEU A 173 -2.90 -7.82 -8.39
N VAL A 174 -2.73 -9.01 -8.96
CA VAL A 174 -3.77 -10.03 -9.12
C VAL A 174 -3.24 -11.32 -8.52
N SER A 175 -4.08 -12.08 -7.81
CA SER A 175 -3.63 -13.36 -7.28
C SER A 175 -3.34 -14.33 -8.42
N GLU A 176 -2.33 -15.18 -8.25
CA GLU A 176 -1.98 -16.19 -9.25
C GLU A 176 -3.13 -17.17 -9.48
N GLU A 177 -3.85 -17.53 -8.41
CA GLU A 177 -5.07 -18.35 -8.49
C GLU A 177 -6.15 -17.69 -9.36
N TYR A 178 -6.41 -16.38 -9.16
CA TYR A 178 -7.35 -15.65 -9.99
C TYR A 178 -6.87 -15.63 -11.45
N ALA A 179 -5.59 -15.32 -11.71
CA ALA A 179 -5.05 -15.30 -13.05
C ALA A 179 -5.21 -16.66 -13.76
N ARG A 180 -4.84 -17.75 -13.08
CA ARG A 180 -4.95 -19.12 -13.62
C ARG A 180 -6.40 -19.55 -13.86
N SER A 181 -7.30 -19.30 -12.90
CA SER A 181 -8.72 -19.64 -13.03
C SER A 181 -9.43 -18.89 -14.17
N ARG A 182 -8.87 -17.75 -14.59
CA ARG A 182 -9.36 -16.95 -15.73
C ARG A 182 -8.60 -17.19 -17.03
N GLY A 183 -7.66 -18.14 -17.05
CA GLY A 183 -6.86 -18.43 -18.25
C GLY A 183 -5.89 -17.30 -18.64
N LEU A 184 -5.62 -16.36 -17.73
CA LEU A 184 -4.68 -15.27 -17.98
C LEU A 184 -3.25 -15.84 -18.04
N ARG A 185 -2.52 -15.46 -19.08
CA ARG A 185 -1.13 -15.90 -19.26
C ARG A 185 -0.21 -15.11 -18.33
N VAL A 186 0.32 -15.79 -17.32
CA VAL A 186 1.35 -15.25 -16.43
C VAL A 186 2.72 -15.46 -17.09
N ASP A 187 3.42 -14.36 -17.35
CA ASP A 187 4.81 -14.38 -17.78
C ASP A 187 5.72 -14.47 -16.55
N CYS A 188 6.18 -15.69 -16.26
CA CYS A 188 7.02 -16.04 -15.11
C CYS A 188 8.53 -15.85 -15.37
N ASN A 189 8.93 -15.14 -16.43
CA ASN A 189 10.34 -14.90 -16.70
C ASN A 189 10.97 -14.14 -15.51
N PRO A 190 12.13 -14.53 -14.96
CA PRO A 190 12.68 -13.90 -13.75
C PRO A 190 12.85 -12.38 -13.84
N GLN A 191 13.06 -11.81 -15.03
CA GLN A 191 13.14 -10.35 -15.21
C GLN A 191 11.78 -9.64 -15.04
N HIS A 192 10.68 -10.38 -14.98
CA HIS A 192 9.32 -9.88 -14.75
C HIS A 192 8.79 -10.18 -13.34
N CYS A 193 9.53 -10.96 -12.55
CA CYS A 193 9.23 -11.16 -11.14
C CYS A 193 9.73 -9.94 -10.36
N LEU A 194 8.80 -9.21 -9.74
CA LEU A 194 9.11 -7.99 -9.03
C LEU A 194 9.41 -8.29 -7.57
N GLU A 195 10.48 -7.69 -7.04
CA GLU A 195 10.74 -7.61 -5.61
C GLU A 195 9.83 -6.56 -4.97
N LEU A 196 9.05 -6.95 -3.96
CA LEU A 196 8.11 -6.11 -3.24
C LEU A 196 8.49 -6.03 -1.75
N GLU A 197 8.60 -4.82 -1.23
CA GLU A 197 8.70 -4.54 0.21
C GLU A 197 7.29 -4.52 0.83
N LEU A 198 7.10 -5.29 1.89
CA LEU A 198 5.83 -5.41 2.61
C LEU A 198 5.72 -4.35 3.72
N GLY A 199 4.52 -4.21 4.29
CA GLY A 199 4.25 -3.24 5.35
C GLY A 199 5.07 -3.43 6.65
N ASP A 200 5.74 -4.57 6.82
CA ASP A 200 6.69 -4.84 7.92
C ASP A 200 8.17 -4.73 7.48
N GLY A 201 8.44 -4.21 6.29
CA GLY A 201 9.79 -4.05 5.74
C GLY A 201 10.42 -5.34 5.22
N THR A 202 9.75 -6.49 5.35
CA THR A 202 10.23 -7.74 4.72
C THR A 202 9.98 -7.72 3.21
N VAL A 203 10.61 -8.65 2.50
CA VAL A 203 10.56 -8.72 1.03
C VAL A 203 9.83 -9.97 0.56
N ALA A 204 9.04 -9.84 -0.51
CA ALA A 204 8.42 -10.92 -1.26
C ALA A 204 8.61 -10.73 -2.77
N TYR A 205 8.43 -11.80 -3.55
CA TYR A 205 8.52 -11.75 -5.01
C TYR A 205 7.17 -12.07 -5.65
N THR A 206 6.82 -11.38 -6.72
CA THR A 206 5.67 -11.77 -7.56
C THR A 206 5.99 -13.02 -8.39
N SER A 207 4.97 -13.81 -8.73
CA SER A 207 5.12 -14.98 -9.61
C SER A 207 5.39 -14.63 -11.09
N GLY A 208 5.26 -13.35 -11.46
CA GLY A 208 5.39 -12.87 -12.82
C GLY A 208 4.49 -11.66 -13.11
N VAL A 209 4.17 -11.46 -14.38
CA VAL A 209 3.29 -10.37 -14.84
C VAL A 209 2.24 -10.88 -15.82
N VAL A 210 1.03 -10.32 -15.74
CA VAL A 210 -0.02 -10.49 -16.75
C VAL A 210 -0.03 -9.26 -17.66
N ARG A 211 -0.12 -9.47 -18.99
CA ARG A 211 -0.06 -8.39 -19.99
C ARG A 211 -1.27 -8.49 -20.94
N ASN A 212 -1.54 -7.37 -21.64
CA ASN A 212 -2.57 -7.27 -22.69
C ASN A 212 -4.00 -7.57 -22.18
N LEU A 213 -4.34 -7.07 -21.00
CA LEU A 213 -5.71 -7.08 -20.50
C LEU A 213 -6.50 -6.00 -21.25
N ALA A 214 -7.61 -6.37 -21.89
CA ALA A 214 -8.47 -5.46 -22.66
C ALA A 214 -9.62 -4.88 -21.82
#